data_AF-A0A0J1NDU1-F1
#
_entry.id   AF-A0A0J1NDU1-F1
#
_cell.length_a   1.000
_cell.length_b   1.000
_cell.length_c   1.000
_cell.angle_alpha   90.00
_cell.angle_beta   90.00
_cell.angle_gamma   90.00
#
_symmetry.space_group_name_H-M   'P 1'
#
loop_
_entity.id
_entity.type
_entity.pdbx_description
1 polymer ?
#
loop_
_entity_poly.entity_id
_entity_poly.type
_entity_poly.pdbx_seq_one_letter_code
_entity_poly.pdbx_strand_id
1 'polypeptide(L)'
;MSIYFNEHSSAIGYLVDGCWLIKGDYLQIDRGPNIPGGLYKINDNKVKFPFDYKEVEGVIDTEKLTFTVNGQAYPMRKMKTNPWDV
;
A
#
# COMPACT_ATOMS: atom_id res chain seq x y z
N MET A 1 -4.62 2.75 17.82
CA MET A 1 -5.30 2.34 16.56
C MET A 1 -4.27 2.27 15.45
N SER A 2 -4.32 1.25 14.60
CA SER A 2 -3.55 1.19 13.35
C SER A 2 -4.20 2.10 12.30
N ILE A 3 -3.43 2.69 11.37
CA ILE A 3 -4.02 3.43 10.25
C ILE A 3 -4.74 2.51 9.25
N TYR A 4 -4.44 1.20 9.30
CA TYR A 4 -4.96 0.20 8.38
C TYR A 4 -6.37 -0.28 8.73
N PHE A 5 -6.85 0.00 9.94
CA PHE A 5 -8.18 -0.44 10.40
C PHE A 5 -8.90 0.66 11.16
N ASN A 6 -10.21 0.74 10.96
CA ASN A 6 -11.05 1.64 11.76
C ASN A 6 -11.39 1.04 13.13
N GLU A 7 -12.19 1.76 13.92
CA GLU A 7 -12.66 1.33 15.25
C GLU A 7 -13.50 0.05 15.24
N HIS A 8 -14.05 -0.34 14.10
CA HIS A 8 -14.82 -1.56 13.91
C HIS A 8 -14.00 -2.71 13.31
N SER A 9 -12.66 -2.62 13.35
CA SER A 9 -11.74 -3.58 12.75
C SER A 9 -11.93 -3.79 11.24
N SER A 10 -12.58 -2.83 10.56
CA SER A 10 -12.74 -2.86 9.10
C SER A 10 -11.51 -2.25 8.45
N ALA A 11 -11.04 -2.88 7.35
CA ALA A 11 -9.89 -2.42 6.60
C ALA A 11 -10.10 -1.00 6.04
N ILE A 12 -9.08 -0.17 6.17
CA ILE A 12 -9.04 1.17 5.56
C ILE A 12 -8.20 1.08 4.30
N GLY A 13 -8.74 1.67 3.23
CA GLY A 13 -8.08 1.76 1.94
C GLY A 13 -7.21 3.01 1.81
N TYR A 14 -6.01 2.88 1.25
CA TYR A 14 -5.23 4.03 0.79
C TYR A 14 -4.79 3.85 -0.66
N LEU A 15 -5.07 4.85 -1.49
CA LEU A 15 -4.58 4.92 -2.86
C LEU A 15 -3.21 5.61 -2.87
N VAL A 16 -2.21 4.94 -3.42
CA VAL A 16 -0.85 5.45 -3.56
C VAL A 16 -0.63 5.83 -5.02
N ASP A 17 -0.47 7.13 -5.26
CA ASP A 17 -0.23 7.73 -6.60
C ASP A 17 -1.14 7.24 -7.75
N GLY A 18 -2.32 6.69 -7.41
CA GLY A 18 -3.27 6.15 -8.40
C GLY A 18 -2.97 4.72 -8.90
N CYS A 19 -1.82 4.13 -8.56
CA CYS A 19 -1.39 2.84 -9.11
C CYS A 19 -1.33 1.69 -8.10
N TRP A 20 -1.19 1.97 -6.80
CA TRP A 20 -1.20 0.94 -5.75
C TRP A 20 -2.29 1.20 -4.73
N LEU A 21 -2.80 0.11 -4.15
CA LEU A 21 -3.88 0.17 -3.17
C LEU A 21 -3.46 -0.54 -1.89
N ILE A 22 -3.39 0.17 -0.78
CA ILE A 22 -3.25 -0.45 0.53
C ILE A 22 -4.66 -0.86 0.99
N LYS A 23 -4.85 -2.14 1.29
CA LYS A 23 -6.10 -2.78 1.74
C LYS A 23 -5.89 -3.40 3.13
N GLY A 24 -5.93 -2.59 4.17
CA GLY A 24 -5.56 -3.06 5.52
C GLY A 24 -4.08 -3.44 5.58
N ASP A 25 -3.77 -4.68 5.97
CA ASP A 25 -2.39 -5.21 6.06
C ASP A 25 -1.79 -5.66 4.72
N TYR A 26 -2.36 -5.23 3.60
CA TYR A 26 -1.88 -5.64 2.27
C TYR A 26 -1.68 -4.46 1.34
N LEU A 27 -0.69 -4.56 0.47
CA LEU A 27 -0.51 -3.72 -0.72
C LEU A 27 -0.97 -4.53 -1.94
N GLN A 28 -2.05 -4.08 -2.59
CA GLN A 28 -2.48 -4.56 -3.90
C GLN A 28 -1.82 -3.74 -4.99
N ILE A 29 -1.24 -4.44 -5.95
CA ILE A 29 -0.69 -3.90 -7.18
C ILE A 29 -1.50 -4.52 -8.32
N ASP A 30 -2.25 -3.71 -9.07
CA ASP A 30 -3.15 -4.20 -10.12
C ASP A 30 -2.35 -4.64 -11.37
N ARG A 31 -1.50 -3.72 -11.86
CA ARG A 31 -0.45 -3.95 -12.86
C ARG A 31 0.34 -2.65 -13.02
N GLY A 32 1.66 -2.70 -12.88
CA GLY A 32 2.54 -1.57 -13.19
C GLY A 32 3.52 -1.92 -14.30
N PRO A 33 4.04 -0.95 -15.06
CA PRO A 33 5.22 -1.19 -15.88
C PRO A 33 6.34 -1.67 -14.94
N ASN A 34 6.78 -2.91 -15.13
CA ASN A 34 7.85 -3.57 -14.37
C ASN A 34 7.50 -4.08 -12.96
N ILE A 35 6.21 -4.17 -12.59
CA ILE A 35 5.76 -4.76 -11.32
C ILE A 35 4.70 -5.82 -11.62
N PRO A 36 4.91 -7.11 -11.25
CA PRO A 36 3.86 -8.09 -11.38
C PRO A 36 2.68 -7.71 -10.47
N GLY A 37 1.48 -7.81 -11.01
CA GLY A 37 0.27 -7.62 -10.22
C GLY A 37 0.19 -8.68 -9.12
N GLY A 38 -0.24 -8.29 -7.93
CA GLY A 38 -0.24 -9.16 -6.76
C GLY A 38 -0.70 -8.47 -5.49
N LEU A 39 -0.92 -9.29 -4.47
CA LEU A 39 -1.28 -8.85 -3.13
C LEU A 39 -0.11 -9.17 -2.19
N TYR A 40 0.55 -8.14 -1.68
CA TYR A 40 1.75 -8.24 -0.87
C TYR A 40 1.46 -7.89 0.59
N LYS A 41 1.92 -8.71 1.52
CA LYS A 41 1.65 -8.49 2.95
C LYS A 41 2.54 -7.38 3.51
N ILE A 42 1.90 -6.43 4.18
CA ILE A 42 2.55 -5.38 4.96
C ILE A 42 2.90 -5.97 6.33
N ASN A 43 4.16 -5.83 6.74
CA ASN A 43 4.65 -6.17 8.07
C ASN A 43 5.38 -4.95 8.63
N ASP A 44 4.97 -4.47 9.81
CA ASP A 44 5.58 -3.31 10.48
C ASP A 44 5.72 -2.06 9.57
N ASN A 45 4.65 -1.72 8.86
CA ASN A 45 4.61 -0.62 7.88
C ASN A 45 5.58 -0.79 6.70
N LYS A 46 6.09 -1.99 6.46
CA LYS A 46 6.97 -2.32 5.34
C LYS A 46 6.35 -3.38 4.49
N VAL A 47 6.62 -3.34 3.19
CA VAL A 47 6.14 -4.34 2.25
C VAL A 47 7.23 -4.66 1.25
N LYS A 48 7.44 -5.95 1.03
CA LYS A 48 8.40 -6.45 0.05
C LYS A 48 7.66 -6.96 -1.16
N PHE A 49 8.09 -6.51 -2.33
CA PHE A 49 7.50 -6.92 -3.60
C PHE A 49 8.56 -6.84 -4.71
N PRO A 50 8.43 -7.67 -5.76
CA PRO A 50 9.30 -7.58 -6.93
C PRO A 50 9.02 -6.31 -7.73
N PHE A 51 10.05 -5.53 -8.03
CA PHE A 51 10.05 -4.37 -8.90
C PHE A 51 11.27 -4.47 -9.82
N ASP A 52 11.06 -4.42 -11.14
CA ASP A 52 12.13 -4.51 -12.15
C ASP A 52 13.06 -5.72 -11.95
N TYR A 53 12.44 -6.90 -11.75
CA TYR A 53 13.13 -8.18 -11.51
C TYR A 53 14.02 -8.23 -10.25
N LYS A 54 13.85 -7.28 -9.32
CA LYS A 54 14.52 -7.25 -8.00
C LYS A 54 13.49 -7.14 -6.87
N GLU A 55 13.76 -7.72 -5.71
CA GLU A 55 12.95 -7.46 -4.51
C GLU A 55 13.27 -6.06 -3.98
N VAL A 56 12.24 -5.23 -3.81
CA VAL A 56 12.35 -3.92 -3.17
C VAL A 56 11.53 -3.89 -1.89
N GLU A 57 11.95 -3.06 -0.95
CA GLU A 57 11.20 -2.75 0.27
C GLU A 57 10.54 -1.38 0.11
N GLY A 58 9.21 -1.35 0.20
CA GLY A 58 8.42 -0.14 0.36
C GLY A 58 8.15 0.13 1.84
N VAL A 59 8.28 1.39 2.25
CA VAL A 59 8.06 1.86 3.63
C VAL A 59 6.86 2.80 3.66
N ILE A 60 5.92 2.56 4.57
CA ILE A 60 4.71 3.35 4.77
C ILE A 60 4.94 4.28 5.96
N ASP A 61 5.05 5.58 5.69
CA ASP A 61 5.01 6.62 6.72
C ASP A 61 3.55 6.96 6.99
N THR A 62 3.05 6.47 8.12
CA THR A 62 1.65 6.58 8.54
C THR A 62 1.29 7.99 9.03
N GLU A 63 2.27 8.77 9.48
CA GLU A 63 2.09 10.14 9.97
C GLU A 63 2.00 11.12 8.79
N LYS A 64 2.88 10.95 7.81
CA LYS A 64 2.94 11.79 6.61
C LYS A 64 2.04 11.30 5.48
N LEU A 65 1.43 10.11 5.63
CA LEU A 65 0.66 9.44 4.58
C LEU A 65 1.47 9.36 3.28
N THR A 66 2.69 8.83 3.38
CA THR A 66 3.59 8.66 2.23
C THR A 66 4.12 7.24 2.16
N PHE A 67 4.17 6.72 0.95
CA PHE A 67 4.78 5.44 0.64
C PHE A 67 6.11 5.68 -0.06
N THR A 68 7.20 5.21 0.53
CA THR A 68 8.54 5.39 -0.03
C THR A 68 9.06 4.07 -0.54
N VAL A 69 9.43 4.00 -1.82
CA VAL A 69 10.06 2.83 -2.42
C VAL A 69 11.15 3.29 -3.39
N ASN A 70 12.29 2.59 -3.39
CA ASN A 70 13.42 2.90 -4.27
C ASN A 70 13.88 4.39 -4.22
N GLY A 71 13.79 5.01 -3.05
CA GLY A 71 14.17 6.43 -2.85
C GLY A 71 13.14 7.46 -3.34
N GLN A 72 12.01 7.03 -3.91
CA GLN A 72 10.91 7.90 -4.33
C GLN A 72 9.77 7.84 -3.31
N ALA A 73 9.21 9.00 -2.95
CA ALA A 73 8.09 9.13 -2.04
C ALA A 73 6.80 9.43 -2.81
N TYR A 74 5.77 8.63 -2.55
CA TYR A 74 4.47 8.70 -3.19
C TYR A 74 3.40 9.10 -2.17
N PRO A 75 2.54 10.07 -2.45
CA PRO A 75 1.48 10.47 -1.54
C PRO A 75 0.38 9.39 -1.45
N MET A 76 -0.13 9.19 -0.25
CA MET A 76 -1.24 8.29 0.03
C MET A 76 -2.52 9.08 0.25
N ARG A 77 -3.62 8.64 -0.36
CA ARG A 77 -4.95 9.22 -0.18
C ARG A 77 -5.89 8.18 0.42
N LYS A 78 -6.46 8.50 1.59
CA LYS A 78 -7.47 7.65 2.23
C LYS A 78 -8.69 7.50 1.33
N MET A 79 -9.14 6.27 1.14
CA MET A 79 -10.35 5.97 0.39
C MET A 79 -11.60 6.20 1.25
N LYS A 80 -12.70 6.57 0.58
CA LYS A 80 -14.01 6.72 1.24
C LYS A 80 -14.77 5.40 1.36
N THR A 81 -14.46 4.44 0.49
CA THR A 81 -15.09 3.13 0.42
C THR A 81 -14.18 2.07 1.04
N ASN A 82 -14.78 0.94 1.44
CA ASN A 82 -14.04 -0.22 1.87
C ASN A 82 -13.13 -0.70 0.73
N PRO A 83 -11.82 -0.89 0.97
CA PRO A 83 -10.88 -1.31 -0.05
C PRO A 83 -11.18 -2.68 -0.68
N TRP A 84 -11.97 -3.53 -0.05
CA TRP A 84 -12.31 -4.86 -0.58
C TRP A 84 -13.55 -4.87 -1.49
N ASP A 85 -14.33 -3.79 -1.51
CA ASP A 85 -15.55 -3.67 -2.33
C ASP A 85 -15.27 -3.07 -3.73
N VAL A 86 -13.99 -2.91 -4.08
CA VAL A 86 -13.49 -2.25 -5.32
C VAL A 86 -12.97 -3.27 -6.32
#